data_AF-H9WMV5-F1
#
_entry.id   AF-H9WMV5-F1
#
_cell.length_a   1.000
_cell.length_b   1.000
_cell.length_c   1.000
_cell.angle_alpha   90.00
_cell.angle_beta   90.00
_cell.angle_gamma   90.00
#
_symmetry.space_group_name_H-M   'P 1'
#
loop_
_entity.id
_entity.type
_entity.pdbx_description
1 polymer ?
#
loop_
_entity_poly.entity_id
_entity_poly.type
_entity_poly.pdbx_seq_one_letter_code
_entity_poly.pdbx_strand_id
1 'polypeptide(L)' 'EMEQVKGGSPYGSGTYAAGGSRQPSKLELEQAFHQGKYLAGIAKKLKS' A
#
# COMPACT_ATOMS: atom_id res chain seq x y z
N GLU A 1 -5.99 11.55 11.50
CA GLU A 1 -6.01 10.48 10.47
C GLU A 1 -7.36 10.29 9.77
N MET A 2 -8.51 10.67 10.36
CA MET A 2 -9.84 10.46 9.75
C MET A 2 -10.26 11.48 8.66
N GLU A 3 -9.42 12.47 8.31
CA GLU A 3 -9.79 13.51 7.34
C GLU A 3 -9.38 13.23 5.88
N GLN A 4 -8.46 12.29 5.62
CA GLN A 4 -7.98 12.02 4.26
C GLN A 4 -8.52 10.70 3.72
N VAL A 5 -9.22 10.79 2.60
CA VAL A 5 -9.60 9.63 1.79
C VAL A 5 -8.32 8.90 1.35
N LYS A 6 -8.19 7.65 1.77
CA LYS A 6 -7.08 6.75 1.43
C LYS A 6 -7.61 5.40 0.96
N GLY A 7 -6.91 4.80 0.02
CA GLY A 7 -7.04 3.39 -0.34
C GLY A 7 -6.28 2.48 0.63
N GLY A 8 -6.47 1.18 0.43
CA GLY A 8 -5.84 0.12 1.21
C GLY A 8 -6.70 -0.43 2.34
N SER A 9 -6.45 -1.67 2.73
CA SER A 9 -7.15 -2.41 3.77
C SER A 9 -6.17 -3.37 4.51
N PRO A 10 -6.61 -4.08 5.56
CA PRO A 10 -5.78 -5.12 6.18
C PRO A 10 -5.33 -6.22 5.21
N TYR A 11 -6.00 -6.39 4.07
CA TYR A 11 -5.63 -7.37 3.05
C TYR A 11 -4.54 -6.88 2.08
N GLY A 12 -4.17 -5.59 2.13
CA GLY A 12 -3.14 -5.03 1.28
C GLY A 12 -3.28 -3.53 1.05
N SER A 13 -2.18 -2.92 0.60
CA SER A 13 -2.16 -1.54 0.12
C SER A 13 -3.00 -1.38 -1.14
N GLY A 14 -3.49 -0.16 -1.35
CA GLY A 14 -4.29 0.20 -2.49
C GLY A 14 -4.41 1.71 -2.58
N THR A 15 -4.82 2.22 -3.73
CA THR A 15 -5.01 3.66 -3.96
C THR A 15 -6.45 3.94 -4.37
N TYR A 16 -7.00 5.05 -3.88
CA TYR A 16 -8.28 5.55 -4.38
C TYR A 16 -8.06 6.31 -5.70
N ALA A 17 -8.47 5.73 -6.82
CA ALA A 17 -8.28 6.33 -8.14
C ALA A 17 -9.30 7.45 -8.47
N ALA A 18 -10.37 7.58 -7.68
CA ALA A 18 -11.54 8.38 -8.04
C ALA A 18 -12.04 8.03 -9.45
N GLY A 19 -12.04 8.98 -10.40
CA GLY A 19 -12.36 8.76 -11.83
C GLY A 19 -11.15 8.48 -12.73
N GLY A 20 -9.99 8.11 -12.17
CA GLY A 20 -8.76 7.82 -12.90
C GLY A 20 -7.75 8.97 -12.99
N SER A 21 -8.13 10.20 -12.60
CA SER A 21 -7.25 11.37 -12.61
C SER A 21 -6.44 11.54 -11.32
N ARG A 22 -6.88 10.93 -10.21
CA ARG A 22 -6.20 11.05 -8.90
C ARG A 22 -4.97 10.16 -8.88
N GLN A 23 -3.83 10.75 -8.52
CA GLN A 23 -2.60 10.02 -8.25
C GLN A 23 -2.57 9.50 -6.81
N PRO A 24 -1.84 8.40 -6.53
CA PRO A 24 -1.65 7.89 -5.18
C PRO A 24 -1.09 8.97 -4.25
N SER A 25 -1.68 9.10 -3.07
CA SER A 25 -1.18 9.98 -2.03
C SER A 25 0.11 9.41 -1.43
N LYS A 26 0.87 10.27 -0.75
CA LYS A 26 2.07 9.86 -0.01
C LYS A 26 1.78 8.71 0.97
N LEU A 27 0.63 8.77 1.64
CA LEU A 27 0.18 7.77 2.61
C LEU A 27 -0.11 6.40 1.95
N GLU A 28 -0.65 6.40 0.72
CA GLU A 28 -0.91 5.19 -0.05
C GLU A 28 0.40 4.58 -0.57
N LEU A 29 1.35 5.42 -1.01
CA LEU A 29 2.69 4.99 -1.43
C LEU A 29 3.52 4.43 -0.27
N GLU A 30 3.47 5.04 0.90
CA GLU A 30 4.17 4.53 2.11
C GLU A 30 3.62 3.16 2.54
N GLN A 31 2.30 2.97 2.49
CA GLN A 31 1.67 1.66 2.74
C GLN A 31 2.13 0.61 1.72
N ALA A 32 2.17 0.97 0.43
CA ALA A 32 2.64 0.06 -0.63
C ALA A 32 4.11 -0.33 -0.45
N PHE A 33 4.97 0.64 -0.12
CA PHE A 33 6.37 0.38 0.18
C PHE A 33 6.53 -0.55 1.39
N HIS A 34 5.78 -0.32 2.46
CA HIS A 34 5.80 -1.18 3.63
C HIS A 34 5.36 -2.60 3.30
N GLN A 35 4.27 -2.76 2.55
CA GLN A 35 3.79 -4.08 2.11
C GLN A 35 4.85 -4.80 1.28
N GLY A 36 5.50 -4.12 0.34
CA GLY A 36 6.58 -4.70 -0.46
C GLY A 36 7.76 -5.17 0.39
N LYS A 37 8.20 -4.35 1.36
CA LYS A 37 9.26 -4.72 2.30
C LYS A 37 8.88 -5.94 3.15
N TYR A 38 7.64 -5.99 3.64
CA TYR A 38 7.14 -7.10 4.45
C TYR A 38 7.07 -8.40 3.64
N LEU A 39 6.47 -8.36 2.45
CA LEU A 39 6.38 -9.49 1.53
C LEU A 39 7.77 -10.02 1.15
N ALA A 40 8.69 -9.14 0.73
CA ALA A 40 10.06 -9.53 0.39
C ALA A 40 10.80 -10.16 1.59
N GLY A 41 10.57 -9.63 2.80
CA GLY A 41 11.11 -10.18 4.03
C GLY A 41 10.63 -11.62 4.30
N ILE A 42 9.33 -11.89 4.11
CA ILE A 42 8.77 -13.24 4.25
C ILE A 42 9.31 -14.17 3.17
N ALA A 43 9.25 -13.76 1.90
CA ALA A 43 9.72 -14.56 0.78
C ALA A 43 11.20 -14.95 0.93
N LYS A 44 12.05 -14.03 1.42
CA LYS A 44 13.45 -14.31 1.72
C LYS A 44 13.63 -15.37 2.81
N LYS A 45 12.77 -15.41 3.83
CA LYS A 45 12.82 -16.45 4.89
C LYS A 45 12.40 -17.83 4.38
N LEU A 46 11.54 -17.87 3.37
CA LEU A 46 11.05 -19.10 2.75
C LEU A 46 11.98 -19.61 1.63
N LYS A 47 12.92 -18.78 1.16
CA LYS A 47 13.90 -19.16 0.14
C LYS A 47 14.84 -20.23 0.71
N SER A 48 14.79 -21.42 0.11
CA SER A 48 15.72 -22.54 0.37
C SER A 48 17.15 -22.23 -0.04
#